data_AF-A0A7T8GXI3-F1
#
_entry.id   AF-A0A7T8GXI3-F1
#
_cell.length_a   1.000
_cell.length_b   1.000
_cell.length_c   1.000
_cell.angle_alpha   90.00
_cell.angle_beta   90.00
_cell.angle_gamma   90.00
#
_symmetry.space_group_name_H-M   'P 1'
#
loop_
_entity.id
_entity.type
_entity.pdbx_description
1 polymer ?
#
loop_
_entity_poly.entity_id
_entity_poly.type
_entity_poly.pdbx_seq_one_letter_code
_entity_poly.pdbx_strand_id
1 'polypeptide(L)' 'MSHEKKNLRRLLTSLAKVDKKEIVEIAGALWLQFTMFSKALKDGKGTGRTPAV' A
#
# COMPACT_ATOMS: atom_id res chain seq x y z
N MET A 1 -35.72 -9.13 -8.57
CA MET A 1 -34.29 -9.14 -8.18
C MET A 1 -33.89 -7.73 -7.76
N SER A 2 -33.51 -7.53 -6.49
CA SER A 2 -33.21 -6.19 -5.95
C SER A 2 -31.95 -5.57 -6.61
N HIS A 3 -32.04 -4.31 -7.03
CA HIS A 3 -30.99 -3.55 -7.70
C HIS A 3 -29.67 -3.52 -6.90
N GLU A 4 -29.73 -3.53 -5.57
CA GLU A 4 -28.55 -3.61 -4.69
C GLU A 4 -27.70 -4.86 -4.93
N LYS A 5 -28.33 -6.03 -5.15
CA LYS A 5 -27.60 -7.28 -5.38
C LYS A 5 -26.82 -7.26 -6.71
N LYS A 6 -27.29 -6.47 -7.69
CA LYS A 6 -26.64 -6.29 -8.99
C LYS A 6 -25.45 -5.34 -8.88
N ASN A 7 -25.58 -4.28 -8.08
CA ASN A 7 -24.50 -3.34 -7.84
C ASN A 7 -23.37 -3.95 -7.01
N LEU A 8 -23.72 -4.70 -5.96
CA LEU A 8 -22.75 -5.43 -5.14
C LEU A 8 -21.99 -6.47 -5.97
N ARG A 9 -22.66 -7.21 -6.86
CA ARG A 9 -21.98 -8.14 -7.77
C ARG A 9 -21.03 -7.43 -8.71
N ARG A 10 -21.40 -6.28 -9.29
CA ARG A 10 -20.50 -5.50 -10.17
C ARG A 10 -19.24 -5.05 -9.43
N LEU A 11 -19.38 -4.57 -8.21
CA LEU A 11 -18.23 -4.18 -7.37
C LEU A 11 -17.33 -5.38 -7.09
N LEU A 12 -17.90 -6.53 -6.71
CA LEU A 12 -17.14 -7.76 -6.46
C LEU A 12 -16.44 -8.29 -7.73
N THR A 13 -17.07 -8.23 -8.90
CA THR A 13 -16.43 -8.62 -10.17
C THR A 13 -15.32 -7.65 -10.58
N SER A 14 -15.46 -6.35 -10.25
CA SER A 14 -14.40 -5.36 -10.49
C SER A 14 -13.21 -5.58 -9.57
N LEU A 15 -13.45 -5.92 -8.30
CA LEU A 15 -12.40 -6.28 -7.34
C LEU A 15 -11.72 -7.60 -7.70
N ALA A 16 -12.46 -8.56 -8.25
CA ALA A 16 -11.91 -9.84 -8.73
C ALA A 16 -11.00 -9.69 -9.96
N LYS A 17 -11.04 -8.55 -10.65
CA LYS A 17 -10.14 -8.24 -11.78
C LYS A 17 -8.82 -7.61 -11.36
N VAL A 18 -8.65 -7.27 -10.08
CA VAL A 18 -7.35 -6.83 -9.59
C VAL A 18 -6.41 -8.03 -9.67
N ASP A 19 -5.41 -7.94 -10.54
CA ASP A 19 -4.47 -9.03 -10.75
C ASP A 19 -3.69 -9.26 -9.45
N LYS A 20 -3.62 -10.52 -9.01
CA LYS A 20 -2.83 -10.88 -7.83
C LYS A 20 -1.38 -10.43 -7.98
N LYS A 21 -0.86 -10.41 -9.21
CA LYS A 21 0.47 -9.91 -9.53
C LYS A 21 0.61 -8.43 -9.21
N GLU A 22 -0.37 -7.61 -9.59
CA GLU A 22 -0.39 -6.17 -9.33
C GLU A 22 -0.45 -5.89 -7.82
N ILE A 23 -1.27 -6.65 -7.07
CA ILE A 23 -1.32 -6.55 -5.60
C ILE A 23 0.03 -6.89 -4.97
N VAL A 24 0.69 -7.96 -5.44
CA VAL A 24 2.00 -8.38 -4.92
C VAL A 24 3.08 -7.35 -5.23
N GLU A 25 3.08 -6.77 -6.43
CA GLU A 25 4.01 -5.70 -6.82
C GLU A 25 3.80 -4.43 -5.98
N ILE A 26 2.56 -4.00 -5.80
CA ILE A 26 2.21 -2.84 -4.95
C ILE A 26 2.59 -3.10 -3.50
N ALA A 27 2.24 -4.27 -2.96
CA ALA A 27 2.57 -4.64 -1.58
C ALA A 27 4.08 -4.71 -1.36
N GLY A 28 4.83 -5.28 -2.31
CA GLY A 28 6.29 -5.31 -2.27
C GLY A 28 6.91 -3.92 -2.33
N ALA A 29 6.41 -3.05 -3.21
CA ALA A 29 6.87 -1.66 -3.30
C ALA A 29 6.59 -0.88 -2.01
N LEU A 30 5.38 -1.01 -1.43
CA LEU A 30 5.03 -0.39 -0.16
C LEU A 30 5.89 -0.90 1.00
N TRP A 31 6.19 -2.20 1.03
CA TRP A 31 7.08 -2.78 2.04
C TRP A 31 8.52 -2.24 1.94
N LEU A 32 9.05 -2.11 0.73
CA LEU A 32 10.37 -1.51 0.50
C LEU A 32 10.42 -0.04 0.93
N GLN A 33 9.38 0.75 0.58
CA GLN A 33 9.26 2.14 1.02
C GLN A 33 9.18 2.25 2.55
N PHE A 34 8.37 1.40 3.18
CA PHE A 34 8.26 1.34 4.64
C PHE A 34 9.59 0.95 5.31
N THR A 35 10.32 -0.01 4.74
CA THR A 35 11.62 -0.46 5.27
C THR A 35 12.68 0.63 5.14
N MET A 36 12.73 1.32 4.00
CA MET A 36 13.62 2.46 3.77
C MET A 36 13.31 3.61 4.74
N PHE A 37 12.02 3.93 4.91
CA PHE A 37 11.56 4.92 5.88
C PHE A 37 11.92 4.53 7.32
N SER A 38 11.66 3.29 7.72
CA SER A 38 11.98 2.77 9.05
C SER A 38 13.48 2.76 9.31
N LYS A 39 14.29 2.44 8.30
CA LYS A 39 15.75 2.52 8.35
C LYS A 39 16.21 3.96 8.51
N ALA A 40 15.66 4.90 7.74
CA ALA A 40 15.96 6.32 7.88
C ALA A 40 15.57 6.86 9.27
N LEU A 41 14.44 6.42 9.84
CA LEU A 41 14.06 6.75 11.20
C LEU A 41 14.99 6.15 12.25
N LYS A 42 15.50 4.93 12.03
CA LYS A 42 16.43 4.26 12.95
C LYS A 42 17.81 4.89 12.91
N ASP A 43 18.31 5.20 11.71
CA ASP A 43 19.59 5.89 11.51
C ASP A 43 19.50 7.35 11.98
N GLY A 44 18.33 7.98 11.86
CA GLY A 44 18.03 9.32 12.38
C GLY A 44 17.87 9.41 13.91
N LYS A 45 17.80 8.29 14.63
CA LYS A 45 17.70 8.25 16.11
C LYS A 45 19.06 8.03 16.82
N GLY A 46 20.17 8.17 16.09
CA GLY A 46 21.53 8.06 16.65
C GLY A 46 22.38 9.33 16.59
N THR A 47 22.00 10.33 15.78
CA THR A 47 22.70 11.61 15.73
C THR A 47 21.71 12.73 15.54
N GLY A 48 21.62 13.64 16.52
CA GLY A 48 20.84 14.87 16.46
C GLY A 48 21.31 15.82 15.36
N ARG A 49 21.03 15.46 14.10
CA ARG A 49 21.08 16.38 12.97
C ARG A 49 19.67 16.50 12.43
N THR A 50 18.93 17.41 13.07
CA THR A 50 17.87 18.15 12.38
C THR A 50 18.44 18.59 11.02
N PRO A 51 17.79 18.30 9.88
CA PRO A 51 18.18 18.91 8.63
C PRO A 51 18.00 20.42 8.81
N ALA A 52 19.08 21.19 8.62
CA ALA A 52 19.01 22.64 8.61
C ALA A 52 18.22 23.08 7.37
N VAL A 53 16.93 23.30 7.58
CA VAL A 53 16.07 24.20 6.80
C VAL A 53 15.52 25.21 7.79
#